data_AF-A0A368YZW2-F1
#
_entry.id   AF-A0A368YZW2-F1
#
_cell.length_a   1.000
_cell.length_b   1.000
_cell.length_c   1.000
_cell.angle_alpha   90.00
_cell.angle_beta   90.00
_cell.angle_gamma   90.00
#
_symmetry.space_group_name_H-M   'P 1'
#
loop_
_entity.id
_entity.type
_entity.pdbx_description
1 polymer ?
#
loop_
_entity_poly.entity_id
_entity_poly.type
_entity_poly.pdbx_seq_one_letter_code
_entity_poly.pdbx_strand_id
1 'polypeptide(L)'
;MLSRTASNLFWMGRHLERSETAARLLDVGARITLLPNTEEGYRNEWESLLRASGASHAFSERYGDQIIQENIESWLFFDHDNPSSVASCIEQARESGRIVRTALTSQVWDGLNTAFQELRALERKRRSQLDPAMLTDFTTRHSSAVRGAINATQLRNDGWHFINLGYSLERADATARLLDVKYYVLLPRVEFVGSGLDNYQWQVILRALSAHRAFHWAYGGDITATKVADFLILNGESPRSLLTSLYEAVWHLDGLARRYGDQVPATAKAKAHETLDALVAHDIERIFDDGLHEFLSWFITEVSSISNAVHDDYLSGRM
;
A
#
# COMPACT_ATOMS: atom_id res chain seq x y z
N MET A 1 -19.63 -7.02 -20.90
CA MET A 1 -18.20 -6.94 -20.48
C MET A 1 -18.04 -6.58 -18.98
N LEU A 2 -19.12 -6.55 -18.20
CA LEU A 2 -19.27 -5.77 -16.96
C LEU A 2 -18.86 -6.48 -15.66
N SER A 3 -17.83 -7.33 -15.70
CA SER A 3 -17.25 -7.81 -14.43
C SER A 3 -15.82 -8.28 -14.61
N ARG A 4 -15.58 -9.19 -15.57
CA ARG A 4 -14.23 -9.73 -15.75
C ARG A 4 -13.23 -8.65 -16.14
N THR A 5 -13.56 -7.77 -17.09
CA THR A 5 -12.64 -6.70 -17.49
C THR A 5 -12.40 -5.71 -16.35
N ALA A 6 -13.47 -5.23 -15.71
CA ALA A 6 -13.39 -4.33 -14.56
C ALA A 6 -12.58 -4.94 -13.41
N SER A 7 -12.84 -6.20 -13.08
CA SER A 7 -12.16 -6.93 -11.99
C SER A 7 -10.67 -7.05 -12.25
N ASN A 8 -10.27 -7.44 -13.46
CA ASN A 8 -8.84 -7.55 -13.78
C ASN A 8 -8.16 -6.17 -13.74
N LEU A 9 -8.80 -5.11 -14.24
CA LEU A 9 -8.23 -3.77 -14.20
C LEU A 9 -8.11 -3.22 -12.77
N PHE A 10 -9.14 -3.42 -11.94
CA PHE A 10 -9.15 -3.04 -10.53
C PHE A 10 -8.04 -3.76 -9.75
N TRP A 11 -7.99 -5.10 -9.84
CA TRP A 11 -6.98 -5.89 -9.15
C TRP A 11 -5.56 -5.64 -9.67
N MET A 12 -5.39 -5.39 -10.97
CA MET A 12 -4.09 -4.99 -11.52
C MET A 12 -3.54 -3.73 -10.82
N GLY A 13 -4.38 -2.70 -10.62
CA GLY A 13 -3.98 -1.50 -9.86
C GLY A 13 -3.59 -1.81 -8.41
N ARG A 14 -4.39 -2.65 -7.72
CA ARG A 14 -4.09 -3.09 -6.35
C ARG A 14 -2.77 -3.84 -6.25
N HIS A 15 -2.54 -4.82 -7.12
CA HIS A 15 -1.30 -5.60 -7.08
C HIS A 15 -0.06 -4.76 -7.37
N LEU A 16 -0.15 -3.75 -8.24
CA LEU A 16 0.96 -2.85 -8.50
C LEU A 16 1.30 -2.01 -7.26
N GLU A 17 0.30 -1.41 -6.60
CA GLU A 17 0.51 -0.66 -5.36
C GLU A 17 0.99 -1.55 -4.20
N ARG A 18 0.48 -2.79 -4.11
CA ARG A 18 0.88 -3.77 -3.11
C ARG A 18 2.33 -4.22 -3.28
N SER A 19 2.75 -4.48 -4.52
CA SER A 19 4.15 -4.85 -4.79
C SER A 19 5.10 -3.72 -4.41
N GLU A 20 4.75 -2.47 -4.71
CA GLU A 20 5.52 -1.30 -4.28
C GLU A 20 5.60 -1.22 -2.75
N THR A 21 4.48 -1.44 -2.06
CA THR A 21 4.42 -1.44 -0.58
C THR A 21 5.30 -2.54 0.03
N ALA A 22 5.23 -3.77 -0.48
CA ALA A 22 6.04 -4.89 0.00
C ALA A 22 7.54 -4.66 -0.19
N ALA A 23 7.93 -4.11 -1.35
CA ALA A 23 9.33 -3.75 -1.61
C ALA A 23 9.83 -2.64 -0.67
N ARG A 24 8.97 -1.68 -0.32
CA ARG A 24 9.34 -0.60 0.61
C ARG A 24 9.48 -1.10 2.05
N LEU A 25 8.62 -2.01 2.47
CA LEU A 25 8.75 -2.73 3.75
C LEU A 25 10.09 -3.47 3.85
N LEU A 26 10.51 -4.08 2.75
CA LEU A 26 11.80 -4.77 2.65
C LEU A 26 12.99 -3.82 2.84
N ASP A 27 13.04 -2.67 2.14
CA ASP A 27 14.11 -1.67 2.30
C ASP A 27 14.16 -1.12 3.73
N VAL A 28 13.00 -0.89 4.32
CA VAL A 28 12.89 -0.41 5.70
C VAL A 28 13.49 -1.37 6.69
N GLY A 29 13.05 -2.63 6.73
CA GLY A 29 13.58 -3.56 7.72
C GLY A 29 15.06 -3.90 7.45
N ALA A 30 15.51 -3.86 6.19
CA ALA A 30 16.93 -3.98 5.87
C ALA A 30 17.76 -2.83 6.47
N ARG A 31 17.26 -1.58 6.42
CA ARG A 31 17.93 -0.42 7.05
C ARG A 31 17.91 -0.47 8.57
N ILE A 32 16.81 -0.94 9.17
CA ILE A 32 16.71 -1.10 10.63
C ILE A 32 17.77 -2.09 11.14
N THR A 33 18.05 -3.14 10.38
CA THR A 33 19.06 -4.16 10.73
C THR A 33 20.49 -3.59 10.83
N LEU A 34 20.75 -2.41 10.26
CA LEU A 34 22.07 -1.76 10.27
C LEU A 34 22.31 -0.83 11.48
N LEU A 35 21.32 -0.65 12.37
CA LEU A 35 21.43 0.27 13.51
C LEU A 35 22.08 -0.39 14.75
N PRO A 36 23.13 0.18 15.35
CA PRO A 36 23.76 -0.45 16.51
C PRO A 36 22.84 -0.53 17.74
N ASN A 37 22.66 -1.74 18.27
CA ASN A 37 22.27 -2.10 19.64
C ASN A 37 20.81 -1.82 20.11
N THR A 38 20.05 -2.91 20.29
CA THR A 38 19.25 -3.15 21.49
C THR A 38 19.50 -4.58 21.96
N GLU A 39 19.68 -4.80 23.27
CA GLU A 39 20.04 -6.10 23.86
C GLU A 39 19.00 -7.21 23.61
N GLU A 40 17.78 -6.86 23.18
CA GLU A 40 16.70 -7.78 22.79
C GLU A 40 16.60 -8.02 21.26
N GLY A 41 17.44 -7.35 20.47
CA GLY A 41 17.70 -7.66 19.06
C GLY A 41 16.63 -7.20 18.07
N TYR A 42 17.07 -6.94 16.85
CA TYR A 42 16.31 -6.57 15.64
C TYR A 42 15.11 -7.47 15.27
N ARG A 43 14.84 -8.53 16.05
CA ARG A 43 13.68 -9.42 15.94
C ARG A 43 12.37 -8.65 16.13
N ASN A 44 12.35 -7.69 17.07
CA ASN A 44 11.13 -6.95 17.37
C ASN A 44 10.61 -6.18 16.16
N GLU A 45 11.47 -5.54 15.35
CA GLU A 45 11.02 -4.64 14.27
C GLU A 45 10.47 -5.38 13.04
N TRP A 46 11.02 -6.56 12.69
CA TRP A 46 10.46 -7.38 11.61
C TRP A 46 9.16 -8.07 12.01
N GLU A 47 9.07 -8.59 13.24
CA GLU A 47 7.84 -9.17 13.79
C GLU A 47 6.67 -8.18 13.70
N SER A 48 7.02 -6.95 13.95
CA SER A 48 6.18 -5.79 14.01
C SER A 48 5.64 -5.34 12.66
N LEU A 49 6.50 -5.27 11.65
CA LEU A 49 6.08 -5.08 10.26
C LEU A 49 5.19 -6.23 9.80
N LEU A 50 5.49 -7.48 10.20
CA LEU A 50 4.65 -8.63 9.90
C LEU A 50 3.28 -8.56 10.62
N ARG A 51 3.22 -8.12 11.87
CA ARG A 51 1.96 -7.96 12.62
C ARG A 51 1.06 -6.89 11.99
N ALA A 52 1.62 -5.71 11.71
CA ALA A 52 0.85 -4.60 11.15
C ALA A 52 0.36 -4.87 9.71
N SER A 53 1.17 -5.60 8.92
CA SER A 53 0.73 -6.08 7.60
C SER A 53 -0.26 -7.25 7.67
N GLY A 54 -0.58 -7.76 8.87
CA GLY A 54 -1.44 -8.92 9.06
C GLY A 54 -0.80 -10.25 8.63
N ALA A 55 0.51 -10.25 8.35
CA ALA A 55 1.24 -11.38 7.78
C ALA A 55 1.93 -12.28 8.82
N SER A 56 1.94 -11.90 10.10
CA SER A 56 2.69 -12.59 11.16
C SER A 56 2.33 -14.08 11.28
N HIS A 57 1.04 -14.43 11.27
CA HIS A 57 0.61 -15.83 11.38
C HIS A 57 1.04 -16.65 10.15
N ALA A 58 0.73 -16.17 8.95
CA ALA A 58 1.05 -16.87 7.71
C ALA A 58 2.57 -17.01 7.48
N PHE A 59 3.35 -16.02 7.93
CA PHE A 59 4.81 -16.11 7.94
C PHE A 59 5.30 -17.22 8.86
N SER A 60 4.81 -17.25 10.11
CA SER A 60 5.21 -18.27 11.10
C SER A 60 4.85 -19.69 10.63
N GLU A 61 3.66 -19.89 10.04
CA GLU A 61 3.28 -21.20 9.49
C GLU A 61 4.24 -21.71 8.42
N ARG A 62 4.83 -20.80 7.63
CA ARG A 62 5.70 -21.15 6.52
C ARG A 62 7.18 -21.24 6.87
N TYR A 63 7.67 -20.27 7.63
CA TYR A 63 9.10 -20.08 7.92
C TYR A 63 9.48 -20.39 9.38
N GLY A 64 8.49 -20.73 10.21
CA GLY A 64 8.64 -20.92 11.65
C GLY A 64 8.66 -19.60 12.42
N ASP A 65 8.68 -19.70 13.76
CA ASP A 65 8.66 -18.53 14.65
C ASP A 65 9.99 -17.75 14.66
N GLN A 66 11.05 -18.31 14.07
CA GLN A 66 12.35 -17.64 14.00
C GLN A 66 12.39 -16.63 12.85
N ILE A 67 12.38 -15.36 13.23
CA ILE A 67 12.54 -14.25 12.28
C ILE A 67 14.02 -14.06 11.98
N ILE A 68 14.43 -14.53 10.80
CA ILE A 68 15.74 -14.27 10.20
C ILE A 68 15.57 -13.48 8.91
N GLN A 69 16.53 -12.61 8.62
CA GLN A 69 16.47 -11.68 7.49
C GLN A 69 16.20 -12.39 6.15
N GLU A 70 16.89 -13.49 5.87
CA GLU A 70 16.72 -14.26 4.61
C GLU A 70 15.28 -14.77 4.42
N ASN A 71 14.61 -15.18 5.50
CA ASN A 71 13.22 -15.64 5.45
C ASN A 71 12.28 -14.47 5.17
N ILE A 72 12.53 -13.29 5.76
CA ILE A 72 11.74 -12.09 5.50
C ILE A 72 11.91 -11.60 4.08
N GLU A 73 13.15 -11.56 3.57
CA GLU A 73 13.43 -11.22 2.18
C GLU A 73 12.72 -12.18 1.22
N SER A 74 12.74 -13.47 1.54
CA SER A 74 12.02 -14.48 0.77
C SER A 74 10.52 -14.25 0.83
N TRP A 75 9.95 -14.06 2.02
CA TRP A 75 8.51 -13.85 2.23
C TRP A 75 7.98 -12.59 1.54
N LEU A 76 8.63 -11.43 1.73
CA LEU A 76 8.16 -10.16 1.20
C LEU A 76 8.39 -10.03 -0.31
N PHE A 77 9.42 -10.69 -0.86
CA PHE A 77 9.79 -10.48 -2.25
C PHE A 77 9.53 -11.67 -3.16
N PHE A 78 9.96 -12.88 -2.79
CA PHE A 78 10.08 -14.02 -3.71
C PHE A 78 9.04 -15.11 -3.51
N ASP A 79 8.34 -15.10 -2.39
CA ASP A 79 7.41 -16.14 -2.03
C ASP A 79 6.11 -16.04 -2.85
N HIS A 80 5.91 -16.98 -3.76
CA HIS A 80 4.73 -17.01 -4.63
C HIS A 80 3.42 -17.40 -3.92
N ASP A 81 3.48 -18.12 -2.80
CA ASP A 81 2.25 -18.44 -2.05
C ASP A 81 1.91 -17.36 -1.00
N ASN A 82 2.80 -16.38 -0.79
CA ASN A 82 2.40 -15.13 -0.16
C ASN A 82 1.73 -14.21 -1.22
N PRO A 83 0.41 -13.99 -1.16
CA PRO A 83 -0.32 -13.16 -2.14
C PRO A 83 0.07 -11.68 -2.10
N SER A 84 0.80 -11.26 -1.06
CA SER A 84 1.30 -9.90 -0.86
C SER A 84 2.78 -9.74 -1.20
N SER A 85 3.47 -10.81 -1.61
CA SER A 85 4.87 -10.68 -2.04
C SER A 85 4.98 -9.90 -3.35
N VAL A 86 6.14 -9.29 -3.57
CA VAL A 86 6.45 -8.61 -4.83
C VAL A 86 6.28 -9.55 -6.03
N ALA A 87 6.78 -10.77 -5.94
CA ALA A 87 6.72 -11.75 -7.03
C ALA A 87 5.27 -12.11 -7.37
N SER A 88 4.47 -12.47 -6.36
CA SER A 88 3.06 -12.83 -6.55
C SER A 88 2.25 -11.66 -7.11
N CYS A 89 2.49 -10.44 -6.61
CA CYS A 89 1.78 -9.24 -7.07
C CYS A 89 2.14 -8.86 -8.52
N ILE A 90 3.43 -8.89 -8.90
CA ILE A 90 3.84 -8.61 -10.29
C ILE A 90 3.25 -9.66 -11.24
N GLU A 91 3.25 -10.93 -10.86
CA GLU A 91 2.65 -12.00 -11.65
C GLU A 91 1.14 -11.81 -11.82
N GLN A 92 0.41 -11.54 -10.73
CA GLN A 92 -1.04 -11.30 -10.75
C GLN A 92 -1.41 -10.03 -11.55
N ALA A 93 -0.63 -8.94 -11.43
CA ALA A 93 -0.84 -7.73 -12.21
C ALA A 93 -0.64 -7.98 -13.71
N ARG A 94 0.43 -8.69 -14.08
CA ARG A 94 0.71 -9.05 -15.47
C ARG A 94 -0.35 -9.98 -16.04
N GLU A 95 -0.80 -10.97 -15.26
CA GLU A 95 -1.83 -11.91 -15.68
C GLU A 95 -3.19 -11.22 -15.87
N SER A 96 -3.54 -10.32 -14.94
CA SER A 96 -4.72 -9.47 -15.08
C SER A 96 -4.65 -8.67 -16.39
N GLY A 97 -3.53 -8.00 -16.64
CA GLY A 97 -3.31 -7.25 -17.88
C GLY A 97 -3.34 -8.12 -19.14
N ARG A 98 -2.92 -9.39 -19.06
CA ARG A 98 -2.97 -10.34 -20.19
C ARG A 98 -4.41 -10.71 -20.53
N ILE A 99 -5.23 -10.99 -19.52
CA ILE A 99 -6.65 -11.33 -19.69
C ILE A 99 -7.41 -10.18 -20.35
N VAL A 100 -7.08 -8.94 -20.00
CA VAL A 100 -7.71 -7.73 -20.56
C VAL A 100 -6.80 -6.98 -21.54
N ARG A 101 -5.97 -7.70 -22.31
CA ARG A 101 -4.96 -7.09 -23.18
C ARG A 101 -5.50 -6.02 -24.13
N THR A 102 -6.74 -6.18 -24.61
CA THR A 102 -7.41 -5.25 -25.51
C THR A 102 -7.90 -3.98 -24.82
N ALA A 103 -8.02 -3.99 -23.49
CA ALA A 103 -8.35 -2.83 -22.68
C ALA A 103 -7.11 -2.00 -22.29
N LEU A 104 -5.89 -2.46 -22.62
CA LEU A 104 -4.63 -1.80 -22.28
C LEU A 104 -3.92 -1.23 -23.52
N THR A 105 -3.30 -0.06 -23.37
CA THR A 105 -2.34 0.44 -24.37
C THR A 105 -1.12 -0.47 -24.44
N SER A 106 -0.39 -0.42 -25.55
CA SER A 106 0.87 -1.17 -25.70
C SER A 106 1.87 -0.80 -24.60
N GLN A 107 2.04 0.49 -24.30
CA GLN A 107 3.01 0.93 -23.29
C GLN A 107 2.72 0.39 -21.88
N VAL A 108 1.45 0.34 -21.47
CA VAL A 108 1.08 -0.25 -20.17
C VAL A 108 1.37 -1.75 -20.16
N TRP A 109 1.00 -2.45 -21.24
CA TRP A 109 1.27 -3.88 -21.36
C TRP A 109 2.78 -4.18 -21.36
N ASP A 110 3.57 -3.42 -22.11
CA ASP A 110 5.01 -3.62 -22.22
C ASP A 110 5.67 -3.39 -20.87
N GLY A 111 5.27 -2.36 -20.12
CA GLY A 111 5.74 -2.13 -18.75
C GLY A 111 5.49 -3.32 -17.81
N LEU A 112 4.28 -3.87 -17.82
CA LEU A 112 3.93 -5.07 -17.03
C LEU A 112 4.77 -6.29 -17.43
N ASN A 113 4.91 -6.51 -18.74
CA ASN A 113 5.61 -7.67 -19.27
C ASN A 113 7.12 -7.59 -19.02
N THR A 114 7.72 -6.41 -19.14
CA THR A 114 9.14 -6.17 -18.82
C THR A 114 9.39 -6.40 -17.33
N ALA A 115 8.55 -5.86 -16.44
CA ALA A 115 8.66 -6.10 -15.00
C ALA A 115 8.66 -7.59 -14.67
N PHE A 116 7.72 -8.35 -15.26
CA PHE A 116 7.65 -9.80 -15.09
C PHE A 116 8.92 -10.51 -15.61
N GLN A 117 9.40 -10.18 -16.81
CA GLN A 117 10.60 -10.81 -17.37
C GLN A 117 11.86 -10.55 -16.54
N GLU A 118 12.03 -9.32 -16.06
CA GLU A 118 13.14 -8.95 -15.17
C GLU A 118 13.02 -9.64 -13.80
N LEU A 119 11.81 -9.76 -13.23
CA LEU A 119 11.57 -10.56 -12.02
C LEU A 119 12.04 -12.01 -12.19
N ARG A 120 11.64 -12.68 -13.29
CA ARG A 120 12.10 -14.05 -13.61
C ARG A 120 13.62 -14.15 -13.77
N ALA A 121 14.30 -13.07 -14.14
CA ALA A 121 15.76 -13.03 -14.17
C ALA A 121 16.36 -12.87 -12.77
N LEU A 122 15.76 -12.06 -11.90
CA LEU A 122 16.18 -11.92 -10.50
C LEU A 122 16.04 -13.23 -9.72
N GLU A 123 14.94 -13.97 -9.93
CA GLU A 123 14.71 -15.27 -9.28
C GLU A 123 15.78 -16.33 -9.61
N ARG A 124 16.46 -16.20 -10.75
CA ARG A 124 17.54 -17.12 -11.16
C ARG A 124 18.89 -16.77 -10.54
N LYS A 125 19.03 -15.58 -9.94
CA LYS A 125 20.27 -15.17 -9.26
C LYS A 125 20.35 -15.83 -7.89
N ARG A 126 21.57 -16.07 -7.41
CA ARG A 126 21.78 -16.52 -6.02
C ARG A 126 21.39 -15.40 -5.07
N ARG A 127 20.77 -15.74 -3.93
CA ARG A 127 20.38 -14.75 -2.90
C ARG A 127 21.53 -13.86 -2.46
N SER A 128 22.75 -14.40 -2.33
CA SER A 128 23.96 -13.65 -2.00
C SER A 128 24.39 -12.59 -3.02
N GLN A 129 23.79 -12.57 -4.22
CA GLN A 129 24.04 -11.57 -5.26
C GLN A 129 22.92 -10.52 -5.33
N LEU A 130 21.95 -10.60 -4.42
CA LEU A 130 20.81 -9.71 -4.32
C LEU A 130 20.91 -8.96 -2.99
N ASP A 131 20.66 -7.67 -3.02
CA ASP A 131 20.46 -6.89 -1.80
C ASP A 131 19.08 -6.24 -1.81
N PRO A 132 18.50 -5.97 -0.63
CA PRO A 132 17.19 -5.34 -0.49
C PRO A 132 17.01 -4.02 -1.26
N ALA A 133 18.06 -3.21 -1.38
CA ALA A 133 17.98 -1.91 -2.06
C ALA A 133 17.81 -2.10 -3.58
N MET A 134 18.53 -3.03 -4.20
CA MET A 134 18.37 -3.39 -5.60
C MET A 134 16.98 -3.96 -5.89
N LEU A 135 16.46 -4.80 -5.00
CA LEU A 135 15.11 -5.37 -5.12
C LEU A 135 14.03 -4.28 -5.03
N THR A 136 14.24 -3.31 -4.15
CA THR A 136 13.34 -2.16 -3.98
C THR A 136 13.40 -1.21 -5.16
N ASP A 137 14.58 -0.90 -5.67
CA ASP A 137 14.76 -0.08 -6.88
C ASP A 137 14.08 -0.74 -8.09
N PHE A 138 14.30 -2.04 -8.29
CA PHE A 138 13.61 -2.80 -9.34
C PHE A 138 12.09 -2.61 -9.27
N THR A 139 11.50 -2.81 -8.10
CA THR A 139 10.04 -2.79 -7.94
C THR A 139 9.47 -1.38 -8.12
N THR A 140 10.10 -0.38 -7.50
CA THR A 140 9.65 1.02 -7.55
C THR A 140 9.83 1.64 -8.93
N ARG A 141 10.92 1.29 -9.64
CA ARG A 141 11.17 1.71 -11.03
C ARG A 141 10.09 1.18 -11.97
N HIS A 142 9.75 -0.10 -11.89
CA HIS A 142 8.70 -0.69 -12.73
C HIS A 142 7.31 -0.18 -12.38
N SER A 143 6.99 -0.08 -11.09
CA SER A 143 5.70 0.48 -10.63
C SER A 143 5.51 1.91 -11.13
N SER A 144 6.56 2.74 -11.05
CA SER A 144 6.56 4.12 -11.57
C SER A 144 6.43 4.17 -13.09
N ALA A 145 7.12 3.29 -13.82
CA ALA A 145 7.03 3.23 -15.28
C ALA A 145 5.62 2.84 -15.75
N VAL A 146 5.01 1.81 -15.13
CA VAL A 146 3.64 1.38 -15.44
C VAL A 146 2.63 2.48 -15.09
N ARG A 147 2.74 3.10 -13.91
CA ARG A 147 1.85 4.22 -13.51
C ARG A 147 2.00 5.43 -14.44
N GLY A 148 3.23 5.74 -14.86
CA GLY A 148 3.50 6.75 -15.87
C GLY A 148 2.85 6.43 -17.22
N ALA A 149 2.98 5.19 -17.70
CA ALA A 149 2.36 4.74 -18.95
C ALA A 149 0.82 4.79 -18.90
N ILE A 150 0.21 4.41 -17.77
CA ILE A 150 -1.24 4.52 -17.54
C ILE A 150 -1.66 5.99 -17.67
N ASN A 151 -0.98 6.89 -16.96
CA ASN A 151 -1.34 8.31 -16.97
C ASN A 151 -1.10 9.01 -18.32
N ALA A 152 -0.06 8.60 -19.05
CA ALA A 152 0.32 9.23 -20.30
C ALA A 152 -0.50 8.75 -21.51
N THR A 153 -0.93 7.47 -21.53
CA THR A 153 -1.48 6.86 -22.74
C THR A 153 -2.88 6.31 -22.61
N GLN A 154 -3.35 5.96 -21.42
CA GLN A 154 -4.69 5.38 -21.32
C GLN A 154 -5.79 6.41 -21.50
N LEU A 155 -6.81 6.02 -22.25
CA LEU A 155 -8.03 6.79 -22.36
C LEU A 155 -8.72 6.82 -20.99
N ARG A 156 -9.13 8.02 -20.53
CA ARG A 156 -9.83 8.22 -19.24
C ARG A 156 -11.28 7.73 -19.28
N ASN A 157 -11.47 6.45 -19.57
CA ASN A 157 -12.75 5.74 -19.56
C ASN A 157 -12.93 4.95 -18.24
N ASP A 158 -13.96 4.11 -18.18
CA ASP A 158 -14.19 3.16 -17.08
C ASP A 158 -12.94 2.35 -16.72
N GLY A 159 -12.25 1.80 -17.72
CA GLY A 159 -11.03 1.03 -17.51
C GLY A 159 -9.96 1.81 -16.74
N TRP A 160 -9.71 3.07 -17.12
CA TRP A 160 -8.80 3.95 -16.40
C TRP A 160 -9.28 4.24 -14.96
N HIS A 161 -10.58 4.44 -14.75
CA HIS A 161 -11.14 4.61 -13.40
C HIS A 161 -10.97 3.35 -12.54
N PHE A 162 -11.20 2.14 -13.07
CA PHE A 162 -11.02 0.90 -12.31
C PHE A 162 -9.57 0.68 -11.88
N ILE A 163 -8.60 0.91 -12.78
CA ILE A 163 -7.17 0.77 -12.43
C ILE A 163 -6.82 1.70 -11.27
N ASN A 164 -7.15 2.99 -11.40
CA ASN A 164 -6.74 3.99 -10.41
C ASN A 164 -7.55 3.90 -9.11
N LEU A 165 -8.81 3.45 -9.17
CA LEU A 165 -9.58 3.10 -7.97
C LEU A 165 -8.87 1.99 -7.18
N GLY A 166 -8.39 0.94 -7.87
CA GLY A 166 -7.56 -0.10 -7.26
C GLY A 166 -6.30 0.46 -6.57
N TYR A 167 -5.54 1.31 -7.27
CA TYR A 167 -4.38 1.99 -6.69
C TYR A 167 -4.75 2.79 -5.42
N SER A 168 -5.79 3.62 -5.50
CA SER A 168 -6.18 4.52 -4.40
C SER A 168 -6.60 3.76 -3.13
N LEU A 169 -7.44 2.72 -3.27
CA LEU A 169 -7.89 1.91 -2.13
C LEU A 169 -6.78 1.06 -1.53
N GLU A 170 -5.89 0.50 -2.36
CA GLU A 170 -4.73 -0.23 -1.85
C GLU A 170 -3.76 0.70 -1.12
N ARG A 171 -3.52 1.91 -1.65
CA ARG A 171 -2.66 2.92 -1.01
C ARG A 171 -3.21 3.36 0.34
N ALA A 172 -4.52 3.58 0.42
CA ALA A 172 -5.21 3.95 1.65
C ALA A 172 -5.04 2.87 2.73
N ASP A 173 -5.33 1.61 2.41
CA ASP A 173 -5.17 0.47 3.33
C ASP A 173 -3.71 0.28 3.75
N ALA A 174 -2.78 0.28 2.78
CA ALA A 174 -1.35 0.11 3.05
C ALA A 174 -0.80 1.22 3.95
N THR A 175 -1.20 2.46 3.72
CA THR A 175 -0.74 3.59 4.54
C THR A 175 -1.29 3.46 5.96
N ALA A 176 -2.59 3.17 6.12
CA ALA A 176 -3.19 3.00 7.44
C ALA A 176 -2.50 1.89 8.25
N ARG A 177 -2.27 0.72 7.63
CA ARG A 177 -1.55 -0.40 8.26
C ARG A 177 -0.11 -0.05 8.62
N LEU A 178 0.60 0.69 7.76
CA LEU A 178 1.97 1.12 8.04
C LEU A 178 2.05 2.13 9.18
N LEU A 179 1.07 3.02 9.34
CA LEU A 179 0.99 3.86 10.54
C LEU A 179 0.68 3.02 11.78
N ASP A 180 -0.21 2.04 11.65
CA ASP A 180 -0.68 1.21 12.75
C ASP A 180 0.42 0.27 13.29
N VAL A 181 1.47 0.01 12.50
CA VAL A 181 2.75 -0.57 12.99
C VAL A 181 3.17 0.11 14.28
N LYS A 182 3.06 1.42 14.42
CA LYS A 182 3.56 2.07 15.64
C LYS A 182 2.88 1.54 16.91
N TYR A 183 1.58 1.25 16.87
CA TYR A 183 0.82 0.82 18.03
C TYR A 183 1.25 -0.57 18.53
N TYR A 184 1.45 -1.52 17.62
CA TYR A 184 1.77 -2.91 17.95
C TYR A 184 3.23 -3.13 18.37
N VAL A 185 4.08 -2.13 18.16
CA VAL A 185 5.53 -2.33 18.09
C VAL A 185 6.23 -1.45 19.12
N LEU A 186 5.72 -0.22 19.34
CA LEU A 186 6.53 0.88 19.88
C LEU A 186 5.83 1.75 20.92
N LEU A 187 4.85 1.22 21.64
CA LEU A 187 4.61 1.70 23.00
C LEU A 187 5.38 0.79 23.97
N PRO A 188 6.73 0.88 24.09
CA PRO A 188 7.42 0.27 25.21
C PRO A 188 7.14 1.12 26.44
N ARG A 189 5.87 1.29 26.85
CA ARG A 189 5.42 2.22 27.91
C ARG A 189 5.38 3.69 27.47
N VAL A 190 4.46 4.44 28.08
CA VAL A 190 4.25 5.89 27.89
C VAL A 190 5.55 6.70 28.08
N GLU A 191 6.51 6.16 28.82
CA GLU A 191 7.80 6.73 29.17
C GLU A 191 8.72 7.05 27.97
N PHE A 192 8.53 6.40 26.81
CA PHE A 192 9.39 6.61 25.62
C PHE A 192 8.77 7.53 24.55
N VAL A 193 7.55 8.03 24.76
CA VAL A 193 6.90 8.97 23.83
C VAL A 193 7.74 10.25 23.76
N GLY A 194 8.13 10.66 22.55
CA GLY A 194 9.01 11.83 22.32
C GLY A 194 10.51 11.57 22.57
N SER A 195 10.92 10.33 22.76
CA SER A 195 12.35 9.95 22.85
C SER A 195 13.05 9.97 21.48
N GLY A 196 14.39 9.93 21.48
CA GLY A 196 15.17 9.82 20.24
C GLY A 196 14.86 8.55 19.44
N LEU A 197 14.44 7.47 20.10
CA LEU A 197 14.01 6.22 19.47
C LEU A 197 12.66 6.40 18.74
N ASP A 198 11.68 7.05 19.39
CA ASP A 198 10.38 7.38 18.79
C ASP A 198 10.55 8.24 17.53
N ASN A 199 11.41 9.27 17.60
CA ASN A 199 11.71 10.12 16.45
C ASN A 199 12.39 9.36 15.29
N TYR A 200 13.25 8.39 15.59
CA TYR A 200 13.86 7.54 14.58
C TYR A 200 12.82 6.64 13.90
N GLN A 201 11.89 6.08 14.65
CA GLN A 201 10.88 5.17 14.12
C GLN A 201 9.88 5.88 13.20
N TRP A 202 9.50 7.11 13.53
CA TRP A 202 8.73 7.94 12.59
C TRP A 202 9.50 8.26 11.31
N GLN A 203 10.82 8.47 11.38
CA GLN A 203 11.64 8.61 10.16
C GLN A 203 11.61 7.35 9.32
N VAL A 204 11.60 6.17 9.95
CA VAL A 204 11.50 4.89 9.26
C VAL A 204 10.17 4.77 8.52
N ILE A 205 9.03 5.08 9.16
CA ILE A 205 7.71 5.09 8.51
C ILE A 205 7.68 6.08 7.33
N LEU A 206 8.20 7.29 7.54
CA LEU A 206 8.31 8.28 6.47
C LEU A 206 9.19 7.81 5.31
N ARG A 207 10.25 7.04 5.56
CA ARG A 207 11.08 6.46 4.49
C ARG A 207 10.38 5.32 3.78
N ALA A 208 9.68 4.44 4.53
CA ALA A 208 8.84 3.38 3.99
C ALA A 208 7.86 3.94 2.95
N LEU A 209 7.20 5.04 3.30
CA LEU A 209 6.20 5.68 2.45
C LEU A 209 6.79 6.65 1.42
N SER A 210 8.12 6.72 1.25
CA SER A 210 8.78 7.72 0.39
C SER A 210 8.40 9.18 0.72
N ALA A 211 7.95 9.41 1.94
CA ALA A 211 7.32 10.61 2.45
C ALA A 211 8.31 11.55 3.15
N HIS A 212 9.51 11.07 3.52
CA HIS A 212 10.46 11.81 4.37
C HIS A 212 10.81 13.22 3.87
N ARG A 213 11.08 13.39 2.57
CA ARG A 213 11.43 14.71 2.03
C ARG A 213 10.21 15.63 1.96
N ALA A 214 9.06 15.10 1.52
CA ALA A 214 7.82 15.85 1.42
C ALA A 214 7.33 16.31 2.81
N PHE A 215 7.48 15.47 3.83
CA PHE A 215 7.20 15.81 5.22
C PHE A 215 7.99 17.05 5.66
N HIS A 216 9.31 17.08 5.43
CA HIS A 216 10.14 18.22 5.83
C HIS A 216 9.78 19.51 5.08
N TRP A 217 9.32 19.41 3.83
CA TRP A 217 8.83 20.58 3.09
C TRP A 217 7.55 21.14 3.70
N ALA A 218 6.61 20.28 4.10
CA ALA A 218 5.30 20.70 4.60
C ALA A 218 5.33 21.14 6.07
N TYR A 219 6.07 20.43 6.95
CA TYR A 219 5.99 20.63 8.40
C TYR A 219 7.23 21.29 9.00
N GLY A 220 8.40 21.15 8.35
CA GLY A 220 9.68 21.62 8.88
C GLY A 220 10.02 21.15 10.29
N GLY A 221 11.14 21.65 10.82
CA GLY A 221 11.58 21.41 12.18
C GLY A 221 11.71 19.93 12.56
N ASP A 222 11.45 19.63 13.84
CA ASP A 222 11.55 18.28 14.38
C ASP A 222 10.41 17.38 13.92
N ILE A 223 10.74 16.10 13.75
CA ILE A 223 9.81 15.01 13.46
C ILE A 223 9.15 14.61 14.77
N THR A 224 7.84 14.77 14.85
CA THR A 224 7.03 14.36 16.00
C THR A 224 5.91 13.45 15.57
N ALA A 225 5.39 12.65 16.51
CA ALA A 225 4.28 11.74 16.27
C ALA A 225 3.06 12.42 15.64
N THR A 226 2.61 13.52 16.27
CA THR A 226 1.45 14.28 15.82
C THR A 226 1.65 14.82 14.40
N LYS A 227 2.83 15.38 14.08
CA LYS A 227 3.09 15.92 12.74
C LYS A 227 3.11 14.81 11.68
N VAL A 228 3.70 13.65 11.98
CA VAL A 228 3.77 12.55 11.00
C VAL A 228 2.40 11.91 10.79
N ALA A 229 1.63 11.72 11.85
CA ALA A 229 0.26 11.26 11.76
C ALA A 229 -0.60 12.26 10.96
N ASP A 230 -0.54 13.56 11.27
CA ASP A 230 -1.23 14.60 10.50
C ASP A 230 -0.85 14.57 9.02
N PHE A 231 0.46 14.49 8.72
CA PHE A 231 0.96 14.44 7.35
C PHE A 231 0.48 13.22 6.55
N LEU A 232 0.33 12.08 7.21
CA LEU A 232 -0.05 10.83 6.55
C LEU A 232 -1.55 10.53 6.66
N ILE A 233 -2.31 11.30 7.44
CA ILE A 233 -3.76 11.13 7.59
C ILE A 233 -4.49 12.28 6.89
N LEU A 234 -4.26 13.52 7.32
CA LEU A 234 -5.09 14.69 7.01
C LEU A 234 -4.47 15.65 5.99
N ASN A 235 -3.17 15.55 5.70
CA ASN A 235 -2.53 16.46 4.75
C ASN A 235 -2.91 16.15 3.30
N GLY A 236 -3.65 17.06 2.65
CA GLY A 236 -4.13 16.92 1.27
C GLY A 236 -3.07 17.13 0.17
N GLU A 237 -1.85 17.52 0.51
CA GLU A 237 -0.73 17.63 -0.45
C GLU A 237 0.11 16.35 -0.51
N SER A 238 0.06 15.54 0.54
CA SER A 238 0.74 14.24 0.61
C SER A 238 0.06 13.24 -0.32
N PRO A 239 0.74 12.69 -1.35
CA PRO A 239 0.13 11.74 -2.29
C PRO A 239 -0.30 10.42 -1.64
N ARG A 240 0.26 10.12 -0.46
CA ARG A 240 -0.01 8.89 0.29
C ARG A 240 -0.85 9.11 1.52
N SER A 241 -1.30 10.34 1.81
CA SER A 241 -2.19 10.49 2.97
C SER A 241 -3.48 9.72 2.78
N LEU A 242 -4.10 9.34 3.90
CA LEU A 242 -5.42 8.70 3.89
C LEU A 242 -6.44 9.58 3.19
N LEU A 243 -6.40 10.89 3.47
CA LEU A 243 -7.25 11.88 2.84
C LEU A 243 -7.09 11.94 1.32
N THR A 244 -5.86 12.10 0.81
CA THR A 244 -5.61 12.16 -0.64
C THR A 244 -6.03 10.86 -1.34
N SER A 245 -5.71 9.71 -0.73
CA SER A 245 -6.07 8.41 -1.30
C SER A 245 -7.60 8.22 -1.36
N LEU A 246 -8.33 8.70 -0.36
CA LEU A 246 -9.80 8.63 -0.35
C LEU A 246 -10.43 9.64 -1.31
N TYR A 247 -9.88 10.85 -1.46
CA TYR A 247 -10.29 11.79 -2.50
C TYR A 247 -10.11 11.19 -3.90
N GLU A 248 -8.98 10.53 -4.17
CA GLU A 248 -8.76 9.81 -5.44
C GLU A 248 -9.84 8.72 -5.64
N ALA A 249 -10.11 7.90 -4.62
CA ALA A 249 -11.12 6.84 -4.70
C ALA A 249 -12.52 7.40 -5.01
N VAL A 250 -12.94 8.45 -4.30
CA VAL A 250 -14.21 9.15 -4.52
C VAL A 250 -14.29 9.70 -5.95
N TRP A 251 -13.23 10.33 -6.43
CA TRP A 251 -13.19 10.86 -7.78
C TRP A 251 -13.37 9.76 -8.84
N HIS A 252 -12.74 8.61 -8.65
CA HIS A 252 -12.89 7.49 -9.58
C HIS A 252 -14.29 6.87 -9.51
N LEU A 253 -14.86 6.71 -8.32
CA LEU A 253 -16.23 6.22 -8.13
C LEU A 253 -17.27 7.18 -8.74
N ASP A 254 -17.07 8.49 -8.62
CA ASP A 254 -17.93 9.47 -9.28
C ASP A 254 -17.82 9.42 -10.80
N GLY A 255 -16.64 9.13 -11.35
CA GLY A 255 -16.45 8.90 -12.79
C GLY A 255 -17.21 7.67 -13.27
N LEU A 256 -17.14 6.56 -12.53
CA LEU A 256 -17.86 5.32 -12.82
C LEU A 256 -19.38 5.53 -12.71
N ALA A 257 -19.86 6.15 -11.63
CA ALA A 257 -21.27 6.44 -11.43
C ALA A 257 -21.84 7.32 -12.54
N ARG A 258 -21.11 8.35 -12.99
CA ARG A 258 -21.53 9.19 -14.14
C ARG A 258 -21.64 8.41 -15.45
N ARG A 259 -20.80 7.39 -15.64
CA ARG A 259 -20.76 6.60 -16.87
C ARG A 259 -21.83 5.52 -16.92
N TYR A 260 -22.07 4.84 -15.81
CA TYR A 260 -23.03 3.74 -15.74
C TYR A 260 -24.44 4.19 -15.31
N GLY A 261 -24.57 5.33 -14.63
CA GLY A 261 -25.85 5.84 -14.15
C GLY A 261 -26.57 4.86 -13.24
N ASP A 262 -27.90 4.83 -13.32
CA ASP A 262 -28.77 3.99 -12.49
C ASP A 262 -28.72 2.49 -12.84
N GLN A 263 -27.90 2.09 -13.83
CA GLN A 263 -27.71 0.68 -14.19
C GLN A 263 -26.94 -0.10 -13.12
N VAL A 264 -26.22 0.61 -12.24
CA VAL A 264 -25.36 0.04 -11.22
C VAL A 264 -25.76 0.63 -9.87
N PRO A 265 -25.79 -0.16 -8.78
CA PRO A 265 -26.00 0.40 -7.46
C PRO A 265 -24.94 1.45 -7.12
N ALA A 266 -25.32 2.47 -6.35
CA ALA A 266 -24.42 3.54 -5.94
C ALA A 266 -23.78 3.28 -4.57
N THR A 267 -23.74 2.02 -4.11
CA THR A 267 -23.34 1.65 -2.74
C THR A 267 -21.90 2.03 -2.45
N ALA A 268 -20.98 1.68 -3.35
CA ALA A 268 -19.55 1.97 -3.22
C ALA A 268 -19.29 3.47 -3.20
N LYS A 269 -19.97 4.22 -4.09
CA LYS A 269 -19.91 5.67 -4.12
C LYS A 269 -20.40 6.27 -2.81
N ALA A 270 -21.59 5.87 -2.34
CA ALA A 270 -22.19 6.42 -1.13
C ALA A 270 -21.29 6.20 0.10
N LYS A 271 -20.78 4.97 0.27
CA LYS A 271 -19.83 4.64 1.34
C LYS A 271 -18.55 5.47 1.26
N ALA A 272 -17.95 5.62 0.07
CA ALA A 272 -16.72 6.38 -0.07
C ALA A 272 -16.91 7.87 0.28
N HIS A 273 -18.05 8.47 -0.08
CA HIS A 273 -18.40 9.84 0.34
C HIS A 273 -18.63 9.91 1.86
N GLU A 274 -19.37 8.97 2.45
CA GLU A 274 -19.60 8.91 3.90
C GLU A 274 -18.28 8.80 4.69
N THR A 275 -17.38 7.89 4.29
CA THR A 275 -16.06 7.76 4.92
C THR A 275 -15.22 9.03 4.76
N LEU A 276 -15.31 9.71 3.60
CA LEU A 276 -14.57 10.95 3.35
C LEU A 276 -15.08 12.10 4.23
N ASP A 277 -16.40 12.26 4.32
CA ASP A 277 -17.02 13.26 5.18
C ASP A 277 -16.66 13.01 6.66
N ALA A 278 -16.67 11.75 7.09
CA ALA A 278 -16.23 11.36 8.43
C ALA A 278 -14.74 11.68 8.66
N LEU A 279 -13.86 11.37 7.70
CA LEU A 279 -12.43 11.67 7.81
C LEU A 279 -12.15 13.17 7.90
N VAL A 280 -12.79 13.98 7.05
CA VAL A 280 -12.63 15.45 7.02
C VAL A 280 -13.17 16.12 8.29
N ALA A 281 -14.10 15.47 8.99
CA ALA A 281 -14.62 15.96 10.26
C ALA A 281 -13.64 15.77 11.45
N HIS A 282 -12.54 15.05 11.28
CA HIS A 282 -11.51 14.89 12.31
C HIS A 282 -10.42 15.96 12.19
N ASP A 283 -9.93 16.43 13.33
CA ASP A 283 -8.62 17.07 13.46
C ASP A 283 -7.62 16.09 14.10
N ILE A 284 -6.33 16.43 14.04
CA ILE A 284 -5.29 15.53 14.53
C ILE A 284 -5.38 15.36 16.04
N GLU A 285 -5.73 16.41 16.78
CA GLU A 285 -5.89 16.38 18.23
C GLU A 285 -6.94 15.34 18.64
N ARG A 286 -8.12 15.36 18.01
CA ARG A 286 -9.20 14.41 18.28
C ARG A 286 -8.82 12.98 17.94
N ILE A 287 -8.08 12.75 16.86
CA ILE A 287 -7.59 11.41 16.51
C ILE A 287 -6.70 10.83 17.62
N PHE A 288 -5.85 11.66 18.23
CA PHE A 288 -5.01 11.22 19.33
C PHE A 288 -5.80 11.03 20.64
N ASP A 289 -6.80 11.88 20.90
CA ASP A 289 -7.68 11.77 22.08
C ASP A 289 -8.54 10.50 22.05
N ASP A 290 -9.10 10.17 20.87
CA ASP A 290 -9.93 8.97 20.66
C ASP A 290 -9.07 7.69 20.51
N GLY A 291 -7.78 7.84 20.19
CA GLY A 291 -6.82 6.76 20.02
C GLY A 291 -6.45 6.54 18.55
N LEU A 292 -5.15 6.66 18.23
CA LEU A 292 -4.65 6.53 16.86
C LEU A 292 -4.91 5.12 16.28
N HIS A 293 -4.76 4.07 17.10
CA HIS A 293 -4.97 2.69 16.65
C HIS A 293 -6.45 2.41 16.35
N GLU A 294 -7.33 2.88 17.22
CA GLU A 294 -8.78 2.78 17.10
C GLU A 294 -9.25 3.49 15.83
N PHE A 295 -8.74 4.70 15.58
CA PHE A 295 -8.98 5.45 14.35
C PHE A 295 -8.49 4.71 13.10
N LEU A 296 -7.25 4.20 13.10
CA LEU A 296 -6.71 3.47 11.95
C LEU A 296 -7.47 2.16 11.70
N SER A 297 -7.87 1.46 12.76
CA SER A 297 -8.69 0.23 12.67
C SER A 297 -10.07 0.50 12.08
N TRP A 298 -10.72 1.59 12.48
CA TRP A 298 -11.95 2.07 11.84
C TRP A 298 -11.71 2.35 10.36
N PHE A 299 -10.69 3.13 10.02
CA PHE A 299 -10.41 3.49 8.63
C PHE A 299 -10.13 2.28 7.72
N ILE A 300 -9.34 1.30 8.21
CA ILE A 300 -9.08 0.03 7.51
C ILE A 300 -10.39 -0.73 7.23
N THR A 301 -11.30 -0.73 8.21
CA THR A 301 -12.62 -1.37 8.08
C THR A 301 -13.48 -0.66 7.02
N GLU A 302 -13.48 0.67 7.01
CA GLU A 302 -14.20 1.47 6.01
C GLU A 302 -13.65 1.27 4.59
N VAL A 303 -12.32 1.29 4.39
CA VAL A 303 -11.71 1.01 3.08
C VAL A 303 -12.04 -0.40 2.58
N SER A 304 -12.09 -1.38 3.49
CA SER A 304 -12.51 -2.75 3.18
C SER A 304 -14.00 -2.80 2.79
N SER A 305 -14.86 -2.07 3.51
CA SER A 305 -16.29 -1.92 3.23
C SER A 305 -16.56 -1.29 1.86
N ILE A 306 -15.79 -0.26 1.48
CA ILE A 306 -15.82 0.35 0.14
C ILE A 306 -15.37 -0.68 -0.91
N SER A 307 -14.27 -1.38 -0.69
CA SER A 307 -13.75 -2.39 -1.63
C SER A 307 -14.75 -3.52 -1.89
N ASN A 308 -15.46 -3.99 -0.86
CA ASN A 308 -16.53 -4.98 -0.98
C ASN A 308 -17.72 -4.42 -1.78
N ALA A 309 -18.13 -3.18 -1.51
CA ALA A 309 -19.19 -2.55 -2.29
C ALA A 309 -18.79 -2.35 -3.77
N VAL A 310 -17.52 -2.03 -4.06
CA VAL A 310 -17.01 -1.98 -5.45
C VAL A 310 -17.15 -3.35 -6.11
N HIS A 311 -16.84 -4.42 -5.39
CA HIS A 311 -17.01 -5.77 -5.90
C HIS A 311 -18.47 -6.06 -6.26
N ASP A 312 -19.39 -5.76 -5.35
CA ASP A 312 -20.82 -6.02 -5.57
C ASP A 312 -21.39 -5.18 -6.72
N ASP A 313 -21.09 -3.88 -6.73
CA ASP A 313 -21.59 -2.92 -7.70
C ASP A 313 -21.03 -3.19 -9.10
N TYR A 314 -19.71 -3.41 -9.24
CA TYR A 314 -19.04 -3.41 -10.54
C TYR A 314 -18.36 -4.71 -10.96
N LEU A 315 -18.00 -5.60 -10.03
CA LEU A 315 -17.10 -6.73 -10.31
C LEU A 315 -17.77 -8.11 -10.22
N SER A 316 -18.93 -8.22 -9.57
CA SER A 316 -19.63 -9.49 -9.33
C SER A 316 -20.26 -10.11 -10.58
N GLY A 317 -20.47 -9.31 -11.63
CA GLY A 317 -21.06 -9.73 -12.90
C GLY A 317 -22.56 -9.98 -12.80
N ARG A 318 -23.18 -9.61 -11.68
CA ARG A 318 -24.63 -9.63 -11.48
C ARG A 318 -25.22 -8.33 -12.05
N MET A 319 -25.42 -8.33 -13.36
CA MET A 319 -26.23 -7.34 -14.08
C MET A 319 -26.93 -8.04 -15.24
#